data_AF-A0A2T2NF23-F1
#
_entry.id   AF-A0A2T2NF23-F1
#
_cell.length_a   1.000
_cell.length_b   1.000
_cell.length_c   1.000
_cell.angle_alpha   90.00
_cell.angle_beta   90.00
_cell.angle_gamma   90.00
#
_symmetry.space_group_name_H-M   'P 1'
#
loop_
_entity.id
_entity.type
_entity.pdbx_description
1 polymer ?
#
loop_
_entity_poly.entity_id
_entity_poly.type
_entity_poly.pdbx_seq_one_letter_code
_entity_poly.pdbx_strand_id
1 'polypeptide(L)'
;MAPKIGPKVATLQGLLSCIGALSSGRKDALITRLSRDLKRPLLPSASKSNRPIRILSIDMGIKNLAFCVADIKARDTQNDPTEMEFQAWRRFDVAEEVLKTNHIREPIKEKAQEHTEFRDDRANEDSDAELYSPSTLSEAAHALVTKTLLPFRPDIILIERQRWRSSSSSAIQQWTLRVNLLEGMLWAVLKTMRGSQDKPTSNRIWHEYEIFSVDPKRVAHFWVEPTINDVVASPRKKSRVKDESIVSDDLEDGDCIGTAREETVKKISRGKVEKKAKIQLLRSWLDTKNPSIISNPNKFGVAPDVDFRFSGEASTTSQALVAAGKKKTTGKGAITDFNGVDLRKVDDVTDCFLQAAAWVVWEKNRHHLLQKWDGKSFEGFDEPVKPKATKAKAARSPRTKKARA
;
A
#
# COMPACT_ATOMS: atom_id res chain seq x y z
N MET A 1 -26.41 -6.16 -39.09
CA MET A 1 -25.59 -5.59 -38.00
C MET A 1 -24.71 -6.70 -37.44
N ALA A 2 -23.38 -6.56 -37.45
CA ALA A 2 -22.50 -7.54 -36.83
C ALA A 2 -22.73 -7.55 -35.31
N PRO A 3 -22.78 -8.72 -34.64
CA PRO A 3 -22.94 -8.77 -33.20
C PRO A 3 -21.77 -8.04 -32.53
N LYS A 4 -22.05 -7.05 -31.67
CA LYS A 4 -21.03 -6.42 -30.82
C LYS A 4 -20.37 -7.53 -30.01
N ILE A 5 -19.13 -7.86 -30.34
CA ILE A 5 -18.34 -8.86 -29.61
C ILE A 5 -18.09 -8.28 -28.22
N GLY A 6 -18.69 -8.87 -27.19
CA GLY A 6 -18.52 -8.38 -25.82
C GLY A 6 -17.07 -8.50 -25.33
N PRO A 7 -16.64 -7.68 -24.36
CA PRO A 7 -15.24 -7.47 -23.99
C PRO A 7 -14.52 -8.79 -23.62
N LYS A 8 -13.23 -8.88 -23.93
CA LYS A 8 -12.40 -10.04 -23.56
C LYS A 8 -12.25 -10.14 -22.03
N VAL A 9 -12.05 -11.36 -21.52
CA VAL A 9 -11.83 -11.60 -20.08
C VAL A 9 -10.66 -10.77 -19.56
N ALA A 10 -9.51 -10.78 -20.25
CA ALA A 10 -8.35 -9.98 -19.87
C ALA A 10 -8.67 -8.46 -19.76
N THR A 11 -9.52 -7.93 -20.65
CA THR A 11 -9.99 -6.54 -20.60
C THR A 11 -10.79 -6.30 -19.33
N LEU A 12 -11.76 -7.17 -19.00
CA LEU A 12 -12.57 -7.07 -17.79
C LEU A 12 -11.72 -7.15 -16.52
N GLN A 13 -10.75 -8.06 -16.49
CA GLN A 13 -9.81 -8.18 -15.37
C GLN A 13 -8.99 -6.91 -15.19
N GLY A 14 -8.49 -6.32 -16.28
CA GLY A 14 -7.76 -5.06 -16.25
C GLY A 14 -8.61 -3.89 -15.76
N LEU A 15 -9.87 -3.78 -16.23
CA LEU A 15 -10.82 -2.75 -15.77
C LEU A 15 -11.14 -2.88 -14.28
N LEU A 16 -11.40 -4.11 -13.81
CA LEU A 16 -11.65 -4.39 -12.38
C LEU A 16 -10.42 -4.05 -11.53
N SER A 17 -9.22 -4.42 -11.97
CA SER A 17 -7.97 -4.04 -11.29
C SER A 17 -7.80 -2.52 -11.22
N CYS A 18 -8.20 -1.76 -12.25
CA CYS A 18 -8.10 -0.30 -12.26
C CYS A 18 -8.99 0.40 -11.22
N ILE A 19 -10.07 -0.25 -10.78
CA ILE A 19 -10.99 0.30 -9.77
C ILE A 19 -10.84 -0.41 -8.41
N GLY A 20 -9.77 -1.20 -8.21
CA GLY A 20 -9.52 -1.93 -6.96
C GLY A 20 -10.49 -3.09 -6.70
N ALA A 21 -11.25 -3.51 -7.71
CA ALA A 21 -12.20 -4.61 -7.62
C ALA A 21 -11.53 -5.97 -7.82
N LEU A 22 -12.17 -7.03 -7.33
CA LEU A 22 -11.68 -8.39 -7.51
C LEU A 22 -11.69 -8.75 -9.00
N SER A 23 -10.56 -9.20 -9.55
CA SER A 23 -10.39 -9.51 -10.97
C SER A 23 -10.37 -11.01 -11.31
N SER A 24 -10.70 -11.89 -10.35
CA SER A 24 -10.83 -13.33 -10.59
C SER A 24 -12.27 -13.76 -10.83
N GLY A 25 -12.46 -14.81 -11.64
CA GLY A 25 -13.76 -15.42 -11.92
C GLY A 25 -14.04 -15.60 -13.41
N ARG A 26 -15.21 -16.16 -13.70
CA ARG A 26 -15.73 -16.35 -15.05
C ARG A 26 -16.20 -15.02 -15.67
N LYS A 27 -16.31 -14.98 -17.00
CA LYS A 27 -16.64 -13.75 -17.77
C LYS A 27 -17.93 -13.08 -17.29
N ASP A 28 -18.99 -13.85 -17.07
CA ASP A 28 -20.28 -13.41 -16.53
C ASP A 28 -20.11 -12.70 -15.18
N ALA A 29 -19.39 -13.34 -14.25
CA ALA A 29 -19.14 -12.80 -12.91
C ALA A 29 -18.33 -11.49 -12.96
N LEU A 30 -17.36 -11.38 -13.88
CA LEU A 30 -16.57 -10.17 -14.06
C LEU A 30 -17.42 -9.01 -14.60
N ILE A 31 -18.31 -9.26 -15.58
CA ILE A 31 -19.21 -8.23 -16.13
C ILE A 31 -20.19 -7.73 -15.07
N THR A 32 -20.83 -8.64 -14.34
CA THR A 32 -21.76 -8.28 -13.27
C THR A 32 -21.07 -7.49 -12.17
N ARG A 33 -19.86 -7.92 -11.77
CA ARG A 33 -19.05 -7.22 -10.77
C ARG A 33 -18.66 -5.81 -11.24
N LEU A 34 -18.15 -5.68 -12.46
CA LEU A 34 -17.76 -4.38 -13.01
C LEU A 34 -18.96 -3.43 -13.05
N SER A 35 -20.11 -3.90 -13.55
CA SER A 35 -21.33 -3.09 -13.62
C SER A 35 -21.84 -2.64 -12.25
N ARG A 36 -21.71 -3.48 -11.23
CA ARG A 36 -22.08 -3.16 -9.85
C ARG A 36 -21.10 -2.18 -9.23
N ASP A 37 -19.80 -2.46 -9.34
CA ASP A 37 -18.76 -1.70 -8.66
C ASP A 37 -18.56 -0.31 -9.31
N LEU A 38 -18.81 -0.17 -10.62
CA LEU A 38 -18.86 1.15 -11.28
C LEU A 38 -19.98 2.05 -10.73
N LYS A 39 -21.10 1.48 -10.28
CA LYS A 39 -22.23 2.24 -9.72
C LYS A 39 -22.07 2.56 -8.24
N ARG A 40 -21.08 1.97 -7.56
CA ARG A 40 -20.84 2.16 -6.12
C ARG A 40 -19.64 3.09 -5.91
N PRO A 41 -19.85 4.35 -5.50
CA PRO A 41 -18.73 5.24 -5.20
C PRO A 41 -17.93 4.74 -3.99
N LEU A 42 -16.60 4.92 -4.05
CA LEU A 42 -15.67 4.63 -2.96
C LEU A 42 -15.46 5.83 -2.03
N LEU A 43 -15.73 7.05 -2.53
CA LEU A 43 -15.72 8.28 -1.75
C LEU A 43 -17.15 8.83 -1.64
N PRO A 44 -17.55 9.36 -0.48
CA PRO A 44 -18.79 10.12 -0.36
C PRO A 44 -18.85 11.25 -1.39
N SER A 45 -20.05 11.59 -1.87
CA SER A 45 -20.18 12.71 -2.80
C SER A 45 -19.86 14.03 -2.10
N ALA A 46 -18.80 14.70 -2.54
CA ALA A 46 -18.37 16.01 -2.03
C ALA A 46 -19.47 17.09 -2.14
N SER A 47 -20.45 16.90 -3.02
CA SER A 47 -21.57 17.83 -3.25
C SER A 47 -22.40 18.18 -2.00
N LYS A 48 -22.39 17.35 -0.95
CA LYS A 48 -23.19 17.62 0.27
C LYS A 48 -22.48 18.47 1.32
N SER A 49 -21.17 18.69 1.20
CA SER A 49 -20.41 19.40 2.24
C SER A 49 -19.19 20.09 1.64
N ASN A 50 -19.02 21.39 1.90
CA ASN A 50 -17.85 22.17 1.49
C ASN A 50 -16.55 21.80 2.26
N ARG A 51 -16.52 20.64 2.92
CA ARG A 51 -15.39 20.14 3.71
C ARG A 51 -14.66 19.04 2.93
N PRO A 52 -13.33 18.94 3.06
CA PRO A 52 -12.59 17.84 2.46
C PRO A 52 -13.03 16.49 3.04
N ILE A 53 -12.92 15.44 2.23
CA ILE A 53 -13.17 14.07 2.66
C ILE A 53 -11.90 13.54 3.33
N ARG A 54 -12.01 13.05 4.55
CA ARG A 54 -10.87 12.54 5.31
C ARG A 54 -10.77 11.02 5.25
N ILE A 55 -9.65 10.51 4.74
CA ILE A 55 -9.29 9.09 4.79
C ILE A 55 -8.28 8.86 5.90
N LEU A 56 -8.56 7.87 6.75
CA LEU A 56 -7.59 7.23 7.63
C LEU A 56 -7.24 5.85 7.04
N SER A 57 -5.98 5.62 6.68
CA SER A 57 -5.50 4.35 6.14
C SER A 57 -4.55 3.69 7.11
N ILE A 58 -4.82 2.42 7.43
CA ILE A 58 -4.10 1.64 8.44
C ILE A 58 -3.46 0.43 7.75
N ASP A 59 -2.15 0.28 7.92
CA ASP A 59 -1.41 -0.95 7.67
C ASP A 59 -1.27 -1.74 8.98
N MET A 60 -1.71 -2.99 8.95
CA MET A 60 -1.91 -3.80 10.15
C MET A 60 -0.60 -4.40 10.65
N GLY A 61 -0.32 -4.20 11.93
CA GLY A 61 0.80 -4.78 12.66
C GLY A 61 0.60 -4.56 14.16
N ILE A 62 1.32 -5.29 15.00
CA ILE A 62 1.33 -5.01 16.45
C ILE A 62 2.56 -4.18 16.81
N LYS A 63 3.77 -4.68 16.49
CA LYS A 63 5.05 -3.97 16.70
C LYS A 63 5.34 -2.88 15.65
N ASN A 64 4.53 -2.82 14.60
CA ASN A 64 4.81 -2.05 13.39
C ASN A 64 3.54 -1.49 12.75
N LEU A 65 2.49 -1.22 13.55
CA LEU A 65 1.29 -0.59 13.02
C LEU A 65 1.67 0.75 12.40
N ALA A 66 1.19 1.00 11.19
CA ALA A 66 1.37 2.27 10.52
C ALA A 66 0.03 2.82 10.07
N PHE A 67 -0.12 4.14 10.14
CA PHE A 67 -1.30 4.79 9.57
C PHE A 67 -0.94 6.12 8.92
N CYS A 68 -1.77 6.54 7.99
CA CYS A 68 -1.75 7.91 7.48
C CYS A 68 -3.17 8.49 7.41
N VAL A 69 -3.26 9.81 7.58
CA VAL A 69 -4.50 10.58 7.48
C VAL A 69 -4.36 11.57 6.34
N ALA A 70 -5.28 11.52 5.37
CA ALA A 70 -5.27 12.37 4.19
C ALA A 70 -6.64 13.04 3.97
N ASP A 71 -6.62 14.35 3.78
CA ASP A 71 -7.77 15.15 3.36
C ASP A 71 -7.79 15.29 1.84
N ILE A 72 -8.93 14.97 1.24
CA ILE A 72 -9.12 14.97 -0.21
C ILE A 72 -9.99 16.15 -0.58
N LYS A 73 -9.44 17.05 -1.38
CA LYS A 73 -10.16 18.14 -2.02
C LYS A 73 -10.46 17.71 -3.46
N ALA A 74 -11.61 17.06 -3.64
CA ALA A 74 -12.12 16.74 -4.96
C ALA A 74 -12.72 18.04 -5.56
N ARG A 75 -12.11 18.55 -6.62
CA ARG A 75 -12.72 19.62 -7.43
C ARG A 75 -13.72 18.98 -8.39
N ASP A 76 -14.86 19.64 -8.61
CA ASP A 76 -15.97 19.11 -9.42
C ASP A 76 -15.61 18.87 -10.91
N THR A 77 -14.50 19.43 -11.39
CA THR A 77 -14.06 19.31 -12.78
C THR A 77 -13.18 18.07 -13.00
N GLN A 78 -13.53 17.26 -13.99
CA GLN A 78 -12.84 16.00 -14.34
C GLN A 78 -11.33 16.15 -14.62
N ASN A 79 -10.91 17.35 -15.06
CA ASN A 79 -9.54 17.63 -15.46
C ASN A 79 -8.71 18.27 -14.36
N ASP A 80 -9.31 18.59 -13.20
CA ASP A 80 -8.53 19.18 -12.13
C ASP A 80 -7.77 18.09 -11.37
N PRO A 81 -6.50 18.36 -10.99
CA PRO A 81 -5.75 17.48 -10.12
C PRO A 81 -6.51 17.32 -8.80
N THR A 82 -6.62 16.08 -8.34
CA THR A 82 -7.18 15.82 -7.02
C THR A 82 -6.08 16.07 -6.01
N GLU A 83 -6.31 17.01 -5.10
CA GLU A 83 -5.34 17.32 -4.05
C GLU A 83 -5.57 16.41 -2.84
N MET A 84 -4.53 15.71 -2.42
CA MET A 84 -4.47 14.92 -1.19
C MET A 84 -3.50 15.57 -0.21
N GLU A 85 -4.03 16.07 0.90
CA GLU A 85 -3.24 16.68 1.97
C GLU A 85 -3.09 15.72 3.16
N PHE A 86 -1.88 15.21 3.38
CA PHE A 86 -1.57 14.32 4.49
C PHE A 86 -1.29 15.12 5.76
N GLN A 87 -2.02 14.82 6.84
CA GLN A 87 -1.90 15.50 8.14
C GLN A 87 -1.09 14.71 9.16
N ALA A 88 -1.25 13.39 9.14
CA ALA A 88 -0.52 12.47 10.01
C ALA A 88 -0.02 11.30 9.18
N TRP A 89 1.19 10.85 9.49
CA TRP A 89 1.80 9.69 8.85
C TRP A 89 2.82 9.08 9.80
N ARG A 90 2.44 8.00 10.48
CA ARG A 90 3.17 7.47 11.64
C ARG A 90 3.29 5.95 11.59
N ARG A 91 4.31 5.45 12.29
CA ARG A 91 4.51 4.03 12.63
C ARG A 91 4.80 3.92 14.12
N PHE A 92 4.21 2.95 14.80
CA PHE A 92 4.48 2.70 16.22
C PHE A 92 4.16 1.26 16.62
N ASP A 93 4.64 0.89 17.80
CA ASP A 93 4.25 -0.32 18.50
C ASP A 93 2.96 -0.05 19.30
N VAL A 94 1.91 -0.82 19.00
CA VAL A 94 0.60 -0.68 19.62
C VAL A 94 0.68 -0.89 21.14
N ALA A 95 1.47 -1.86 21.61
CA ALA A 95 1.59 -2.13 23.04
C ALA A 95 2.31 -0.98 23.75
N GLU A 96 3.42 -0.48 23.19
CA GLU A 96 4.14 0.65 23.77
C GLU A 96 3.31 1.94 23.79
N GLU A 97 2.57 2.21 22.72
CA GLU A 97 1.74 3.41 22.62
C GLU A 97 0.63 3.42 23.66
N VAL A 98 0.07 2.25 23.94
CA VAL A 98 -1.00 2.09 24.93
C VAL A 98 -0.45 2.25 26.35
N LEU A 99 0.74 1.71 26.64
CA LEU A 99 1.44 1.95 27.89
C LEU A 99 1.69 3.45 28.09
N LYS A 100 2.24 4.15 27.08
CA LYS A 100 2.47 5.61 27.13
C LYS A 100 1.17 6.37 27.40
N THR A 101 0.07 6.00 26.75
CA THR A 101 -1.20 6.73 26.84
C THR A 101 -1.97 6.43 28.14
N ASN A 102 -1.70 5.31 28.80
CA ASN A 102 -2.27 4.97 30.10
C ASN A 102 -1.46 5.55 31.27
N HIS A 103 -0.13 5.70 31.12
CA HIS A 103 0.76 6.31 32.11
C HIS A 103 0.79 7.85 32.11
N ILE A 104 -0.10 8.53 31.38
CA ILE A 104 -0.35 9.99 31.57
C ILE A 104 -1.10 10.25 32.90
N ARG A 105 -1.42 9.21 33.68
CA ARG A 105 -1.66 9.34 35.12
C ARG A 105 -0.49 8.72 35.91
N GLU A 106 0.29 9.61 36.52
CA GLU A 106 1.40 9.42 37.47
C GLU A 106 2.74 8.87 36.92
N PRO A 107 3.83 9.66 36.94
CA PRO A 107 5.17 9.13 36.81
C PRO A 107 5.58 8.50 38.14
N ILE A 108 5.52 7.17 38.24
CA ILE A 108 6.28 6.48 39.29
C ILE A 108 7.75 6.51 38.88
N LYS A 109 8.43 7.59 39.28
CA LYS A 109 9.87 7.53 39.52
C LYS A 109 10.11 6.59 40.70
N GLU A 110 11.21 5.84 40.61
CA GLU A 110 11.85 5.06 41.68
C GLU A 110 11.31 3.65 41.94
N LYS A 111 11.93 2.65 41.30
CA LYS A 111 12.92 1.73 41.93
C LYS A 111 13.12 0.50 41.03
N ALA A 112 14.08 0.57 40.13
CA ALA A 112 14.67 -0.61 39.51
C ALA A 112 16.10 -0.29 39.07
N GLN A 113 16.93 0.10 40.05
CA GLN A 113 18.35 -0.16 39.97
C GLN A 113 18.62 -1.41 40.80
N GLU A 114 19.45 -2.28 40.23
CA GLU A 114 20.02 -3.50 40.80
C GLU A 114 19.09 -4.72 40.80
N HIS A 115 19.11 -5.48 39.71
CA HIS A 115 19.70 -6.82 39.78
C HIS A 115 20.15 -7.28 38.38
N THR A 116 21.43 -7.58 38.33
CA THR A 116 22.24 -8.00 37.20
C THR A 116 21.92 -9.42 36.72
N GLU A 117 21.87 -9.56 35.39
CA GLU A 117 22.47 -10.65 34.63
C GLU A 117 22.13 -12.11 34.99
N PHE A 118 20.87 -12.49 34.82
CA PHE A 118 20.50 -13.82 34.32
C PHE A 118 19.25 -13.67 33.44
N ARG A 119 19.45 -13.49 32.13
CA ARG A 119 18.34 -13.49 31.15
C ARG A 119 17.94 -14.93 30.91
N ASP A 120 16.95 -15.41 31.67
CA ASP A 120 16.24 -16.64 31.34
C ASP A 120 15.33 -16.34 30.13
N ASP A 121 15.63 -16.96 28.99
CA ASP A 121 14.84 -16.80 27.76
C ASP A 121 13.36 -17.16 27.95
N ARG A 122 13.03 -17.99 28.97
CA ARG A 122 11.63 -18.35 29.29
C ARG A 122 10.84 -17.19 29.90
N ALA A 123 11.48 -16.30 30.67
CA ALA A 123 10.82 -15.14 31.25
C ALA A 123 10.43 -14.08 30.19
N ASN A 124 11.15 -14.05 29.06
CA ASN A 124 10.80 -13.20 27.92
C ASN A 124 9.61 -13.77 27.12
N GLU A 125 9.47 -15.10 27.03
CA GLU A 125 8.33 -15.72 26.35
C GLU A 125 7.00 -15.56 27.11
N ASP A 126 7.03 -15.69 28.44
CA ASP A 126 5.85 -15.49 29.29
C ASP A 126 5.38 -14.03 29.30
N SER A 127 6.32 -13.07 29.32
CA SER A 127 5.98 -11.64 29.24
C SER A 127 5.46 -11.22 27.86
N ASP A 128 6.00 -11.77 26.77
CA ASP A 128 5.45 -11.57 25.42
C ASP A 128 4.05 -12.21 25.29
N ALA A 129 3.79 -13.35 25.94
CA ALA A 129 2.46 -13.98 25.92
C ALA A 129 1.39 -13.11 26.60
N GLU A 130 1.75 -12.46 27.71
CA GLU A 130 0.86 -11.53 28.43
C GLU A 130 0.59 -10.24 27.63
N LEU A 131 1.61 -9.70 26.96
CA LEU A 131 1.49 -8.52 26.09
C LEU A 131 0.48 -8.73 24.94
N TYR A 132 0.35 -9.96 24.45
CA TYR A 132 -0.56 -10.32 23.36
C TYR A 132 -1.81 -11.07 23.83
N SER A 133 -2.12 -11.02 25.13
CA SER A 133 -3.35 -11.60 25.66
C SER A 133 -4.59 -10.86 25.10
N PRO A 134 -5.76 -11.52 25.00
CA PRO A 134 -6.98 -10.86 24.58
C PRO A 134 -7.35 -9.64 25.43
N SER A 135 -7.08 -9.67 26.73
CA SER A 135 -7.35 -8.55 27.64
C SER A 135 -6.51 -7.33 27.25
N THR A 136 -5.18 -7.49 27.21
CA THR A 136 -4.23 -6.43 26.86
C THR A 136 -4.50 -5.87 25.46
N LEU A 137 -4.70 -6.74 24.46
CA LEU A 137 -4.96 -6.31 23.09
C LEU A 137 -6.32 -5.60 22.96
N SER A 138 -7.33 -5.97 23.75
CA SER A 138 -8.64 -5.29 23.71
C SER A 138 -8.57 -3.87 24.25
N GLU A 139 -7.87 -3.66 25.37
CA GLU A 139 -7.60 -2.33 25.94
C GLU A 139 -6.77 -1.50 24.96
N ALA A 140 -5.75 -2.12 24.38
CA ALA A 140 -4.89 -1.50 23.39
C ALA A 140 -5.66 -1.06 22.15
N ALA A 141 -6.50 -1.93 21.58
CA ALA A 141 -7.35 -1.63 20.43
C ALA A 141 -8.33 -0.48 20.75
N HIS A 142 -8.96 -0.52 21.93
CA HIS A 142 -9.88 0.53 22.36
C HIS A 142 -9.16 1.88 22.52
N ALA A 143 -8.01 1.91 23.19
CA ALA A 143 -7.21 3.13 23.37
C ALA A 143 -6.72 3.67 22.02
N LEU A 144 -6.17 2.81 21.15
CA LEU A 144 -5.75 3.16 19.80
C LEU A 144 -6.89 3.82 19.01
N VAL A 145 -8.07 3.19 18.98
CA VAL A 145 -9.22 3.74 18.26
C VAL A 145 -9.68 5.07 18.85
N THR A 146 -9.87 5.14 20.17
CA THR A 146 -10.51 6.31 20.81
C THR A 146 -9.58 7.49 21.02
N LYS A 147 -8.29 7.25 21.30
CA LYS A 147 -7.31 8.27 21.66
C LYS A 147 -6.39 8.65 20.50
N THR A 148 -6.23 7.79 19.48
CA THR A 148 -5.27 8.03 18.40
C THR A 148 -5.96 8.15 17.04
N LEU A 149 -6.86 7.22 16.69
CA LEU A 149 -7.41 7.15 15.33
C LEU A 149 -8.65 8.04 15.12
N LEU A 150 -9.66 7.93 15.96
CA LEU A 150 -10.91 8.70 15.83
C LEU A 150 -10.80 10.21 16.16
N PRO A 151 -9.82 10.71 16.93
CA PRO A 151 -9.61 12.15 17.06
C PRO A 151 -9.35 12.87 15.74
N PHE A 152 -8.83 12.16 14.73
CA PHE A 152 -8.71 12.70 13.39
C PHE A 152 -10.06 12.88 12.69
N ARG A 153 -11.19 12.38 13.21
CA ARG A 153 -12.52 12.47 12.59
C ARG A 153 -12.54 12.01 11.12
N PRO A 154 -12.08 10.80 10.81
CA PRO A 154 -12.09 10.29 9.44
C PRO A 154 -13.52 10.11 8.93
N ASP A 155 -13.75 10.32 7.63
CA ASP A 155 -14.99 9.93 6.95
C ASP A 155 -14.91 8.49 6.45
N ILE A 156 -13.69 8.05 6.13
CA ILE A 156 -13.40 6.70 5.63
C ILE A 156 -12.21 6.13 6.40
N ILE A 157 -12.35 4.89 6.86
CA ILE A 157 -11.29 4.11 7.49
C ILE A 157 -10.97 2.91 6.61
N LEU A 158 -9.73 2.83 6.14
CA LEU A 158 -9.20 1.71 5.37
C LEU A 158 -8.32 0.86 6.28
N ILE A 159 -8.64 -0.43 6.38
CA ILE A 159 -7.88 -1.40 7.18
C ILE A 159 -7.26 -2.41 6.22
N GLU A 160 -5.92 -2.49 6.17
CA GLU A 160 -5.23 -3.56 5.47
C GLU A 160 -5.64 -4.91 6.07
N ARG A 161 -6.09 -5.84 5.22
CA ARG A 161 -6.47 -7.18 5.66
C ARG A 161 -5.25 -8.04 5.91
N GLN A 162 -5.11 -8.59 7.12
CA GLN A 162 -4.03 -9.50 7.43
C GLN A 162 -4.16 -10.80 6.59
N ARG A 163 -3.04 -11.22 6.01
CA ARG A 163 -2.96 -12.41 5.16
C ARG A 163 -2.70 -13.64 6.01
N TRP A 164 -3.44 -14.73 5.74
CA TRP A 164 -3.09 -16.05 6.24
C TRP A 164 -1.73 -16.47 5.69
N ARG A 165 -0.80 -16.81 6.58
CA ARG A 165 0.52 -17.33 6.24
C ARG A 165 0.71 -18.64 7.00
N SER A 166 1.02 -19.70 6.28
CA SER A 166 1.27 -21.05 6.83
C SER A 166 2.66 -21.56 6.46
N SER A 167 3.57 -20.67 6.05
CA SER A 167 4.92 -21.01 5.58
C SER A 167 5.78 -21.55 6.72
N SER A 168 5.56 -22.82 7.08
CA SER A 168 6.37 -23.77 7.89
C SER A 168 6.95 -23.35 9.25
N SER A 169 6.70 -22.15 9.77
CA SER A 169 7.15 -21.73 11.11
C SER A 169 5.96 -21.41 12.03
N SER A 170 5.99 -21.99 13.23
CA SER A 170 5.04 -21.70 14.31
C SER A 170 5.01 -20.21 14.67
N ALA A 171 6.16 -19.53 14.64
CA ALA A 171 6.25 -18.10 14.91
C ALA A 171 5.43 -17.26 13.91
N ILE A 172 5.43 -17.63 12.63
CA ILE A 172 4.63 -16.94 11.59
C ILE A 172 3.13 -17.14 11.85
N GLN A 173 2.73 -18.33 12.27
CA GLN A 173 1.34 -18.63 12.60
C GLN A 173 0.89 -17.85 13.84
N GLN A 174 1.68 -17.86 14.92
CA GLN A 174 1.40 -17.12 16.14
C GLN A 174 1.26 -15.62 15.86
N TRP A 175 2.20 -15.04 15.11
CA TRP A 175 2.12 -13.62 14.72
C TRP A 175 0.89 -13.31 13.88
N THR A 176 0.55 -14.18 12.92
CA THR A 176 -0.66 -14.02 12.09
C THR A 176 -1.92 -14.04 12.94
N LEU A 177 -2.01 -14.95 13.93
CA LEU A 177 -3.14 -15.03 14.85
C LEU A 177 -3.25 -13.78 15.73
N ARG A 178 -2.14 -13.28 16.27
CA ARG A 178 -2.11 -12.06 17.10
C ARG A 178 -2.56 -10.84 16.30
N VAL A 179 -2.07 -10.65 15.08
CA VAL A 179 -2.49 -9.53 14.22
C VAL A 179 -3.96 -9.67 13.81
N ASN A 180 -4.43 -10.87 13.45
CA ASN A 180 -5.84 -11.11 13.16
C ASN A 180 -6.75 -10.82 14.37
N LEU A 181 -6.29 -11.14 15.58
CA LEU A 181 -7.01 -10.85 16.81
C LEU A 181 -7.15 -9.33 17.01
N LEU A 182 -6.05 -8.58 16.86
CA LEU A 182 -6.09 -7.11 16.88
C LEU A 182 -6.99 -6.54 15.78
N GLU A 183 -6.89 -7.04 14.54
CA GLU A 183 -7.76 -6.63 13.42
C GLU A 183 -9.24 -6.80 13.80
N GLY A 184 -9.62 -7.98 14.32
CA GLY A 184 -10.98 -8.26 14.78
C GLY A 184 -11.45 -7.32 15.89
N MET A 185 -10.58 -7.01 16.85
CA MET A 185 -10.88 -6.03 17.92
C MET A 185 -11.08 -4.63 17.36
N LEU A 186 -10.25 -4.18 16.41
CA LEU A 186 -10.43 -2.88 15.75
C LEU A 186 -11.78 -2.81 15.03
N TRP A 187 -12.15 -3.85 14.28
CA TRP A 187 -13.47 -3.93 13.64
C TRP A 187 -14.62 -3.85 14.64
N ALA A 188 -14.53 -4.59 15.75
CA ALA A 188 -15.55 -4.62 16.79
C ALA A 188 -15.68 -3.25 17.49
N VAL A 189 -14.57 -2.63 17.89
CA VAL A 189 -14.55 -1.33 18.55
C VAL A 189 -15.10 -0.25 17.59
N LEU A 190 -14.58 -0.15 16.36
CA LEU A 190 -15.07 0.83 15.38
C LEU A 190 -16.56 0.64 15.06
N LYS A 191 -17.03 -0.61 14.90
CA LYS A 191 -18.46 -0.89 14.68
C LYS A 191 -19.31 -0.46 15.87
N THR A 192 -18.85 -0.69 17.10
CA THR A 192 -19.56 -0.33 18.34
C THR A 192 -19.58 1.19 18.55
N MET A 193 -18.47 1.86 18.28
CA MET A 193 -18.36 3.33 18.35
C MET A 193 -19.26 4.01 17.33
N ARG A 194 -19.47 3.40 16.16
CA ARG A 194 -20.46 3.84 15.18
C ARG A 194 -21.90 3.55 15.63
N GLY A 195 -22.20 2.33 16.10
CA GLY A 195 -23.57 1.91 16.48
C GLY A 195 -24.13 2.59 17.74
N SER A 196 -23.26 3.11 18.61
CA SER A 196 -23.69 3.90 19.79
C SER A 196 -24.29 5.27 19.42
N GLN A 197 -24.35 5.61 18.13
CA GLN A 197 -24.97 6.83 17.58
C GLN A 197 -26.51 6.80 17.64
N ASP A 198 -27.14 5.63 17.75
CA ASP A 198 -28.61 5.50 17.67
C ASP A 198 -29.36 5.82 18.99
N LYS A 199 -28.65 6.21 20.07
CA LYS A 199 -29.28 6.63 21.33
C LYS A 199 -28.96 8.09 21.66
N PRO A 200 -29.97 9.00 21.70
CA PRO A 200 -29.78 10.44 21.88
C PRO A 200 -29.49 10.85 23.34
N THR A 201 -28.97 9.95 24.17
CA THR A 201 -28.81 10.16 25.62
C THR A 201 -27.48 10.80 26.02
N SER A 202 -26.57 11.09 25.07
CA SER A 202 -25.33 11.82 25.39
C SER A 202 -25.06 12.94 24.38
N ASN A 203 -24.74 14.12 24.89
CA ASN A 203 -24.44 15.36 24.16
C ASN A 203 -23.13 15.30 23.32
N ARG A 204 -22.66 14.09 22.96
CA ARG A 204 -21.44 13.89 22.19
C ARG A 204 -21.79 13.73 20.72
N ILE A 205 -21.46 14.74 19.91
CA ILE A 205 -21.55 14.70 18.45
C ILE A 205 -20.42 13.79 17.94
N TRP A 206 -20.71 12.49 17.83
CA TRP A 206 -19.80 11.52 17.24
C TRP A 206 -19.83 11.66 15.71
N HIS A 207 -18.65 11.61 15.08
CA HIS A 207 -18.50 11.73 13.62
C HIS A 207 -18.92 10.42 12.93
N GLU A 208 -19.71 10.49 11.86
CA GLU A 208 -20.09 9.31 11.07
C GLU A 208 -18.94 8.92 10.11
N TYR A 209 -18.66 7.62 9.99
CA TYR A 209 -17.60 7.10 9.12
C TYR A 209 -17.91 5.71 8.55
N GLU A 210 -17.34 5.44 7.38
CA GLU A 210 -17.37 4.13 6.73
C GLU A 210 -16.04 3.38 6.94
N ILE A 211 -16.11 2.04 7.00
CA ILE A 211 -14.94 1.19 7.25
C ILE A 211 -14.84 0.17 6.11
N PHE A 212 -13.65 0.05 5.51
CA PHE A 212 -13.37 -0.86 4.41
C PHE A 212 -12.15 -1.73 4.67
N SER A 213 -12.29 -3.02 4.38
CA SER A 213 -11.14 -3.94 4.30
C SER A 213 -10.43 -3.79 2.95
N VAL A 214 -9.12 -3.68 2.96
CA VAL A 214 -8.31 -3.59 1.74
C VAL A 214 -7.42 -4.82 1.61
N ASP A 215 -7.52 -5.52 0.47
CA ASP A 215 -6.58 -6.60 0.15
C ASP A 215 -5.22 -6.04 -0.30
N PRO A 216 -4.13 -6.34 0.41
CA PRO A 216 -2.79 -5.83 0.09
C PRO A 216 -2.33 -6.23 -1.31
N LYS A 217 -2.74 -7.40 -1.82
CA LYS A 217 -2.38 -7.86 -3.16
C LYS A 217 -3.01 -6.99 -4.24
N ARG A 218 -4.20 -6.41 -4.00
CA ARG A 218 -4.84 -5.51 -4.96
C ARG A 218 -4.08 -4.20 -5.08
N VAL A 219 -3.65 -3.63 -3.96
CA VAL A 219 -2.82 -2.41 -3.93
C VAL A 219 -1.48 -2.67 -4.62
N ALA A 220 -0.82 -3.79 -4.30
CA ALA A 220 0.45 -4.15 -4.92
C ALA A 220 0.33 -4.41 -6.43
N HIS A 221 -0.68 -5.18 -6.87
CA HIS A 221 -0.95 -5.41 -8.29
C HIS A 221 -1.19 -4.08 -9.01
N PHE A 222 -2.02 -3.22 -8.43
CA PHE A 222 -2.36 -1.94 -9.03
C PHE A 222 -1.13 -1.07 -9.30
N TRP A 223 -0.21 -0.98 -8.34
CA TRP A 223 0.96 -0.10 -8.44
C TRP A 223 2.19 -0.71 -9.12
N VAL A 224 2.47 -1.99 -8.90
CA VAL A 224 3.81 -2.57 -9.13
C VAL A 224 3.82 -3.64 -10.21
N GLU A 225 2.76 -4.43 -10.35
CA GLU A 225 2.74 -5.56 -11.28
C GLU A 225 2.83 -5.16 -12.77
N PRO A 226 2.26 -4.03 -13.25
CA PRO A 226 2.55 -3.51 -14.58
C PRO A 226 4.05 -3.30 -14.82
N THR A 227 4.76 -2.74 -13.84
CA THR A 227 6.20 -2.44 -13.92
C THR A 227 7.07 -3.70 -13.86
N ILE A 228 6.73 -4.67 -13.00
CA ILE A 228 7.49 -5.92 -12.89
C ILE A 228 7.37 -6.75 -14.18
N ASN A 229 6.18 -6.83 -14.76
CA ASN A 229 5.96 -7.60 -15.98
C ASN A 229 6.73 -7.01 -17.17
N ASP A 230 6.86 -5.68 -17.27
CA ASP A 230 7.66 -5.04 -18.31
C ASP A 230 9.17 -5.29 -18.14
N VAL A 231 9.67 -5.34 -16.90
CA VAL A 231 11.08 -5.65 -16.60
C VAL A 231 11.41 -7.12 -16.85
N VAL A 232 10.48 -8.04 -16.58
CA VAL A 232 10.67 -9.49 -16.76
C VAL A 232 10.45 -9.92 -18.21
N ALA A 233 9.60 -9.23 -18.97
CA ALA A 233 9.31 -9.53 -20.38
C ALA A 233 10.36 -8.99 -21.38
N SER A 234 11.31 -8.18 -20.92
CA SER A 234 12.35 -7.60 -21.79
C SER A 234 13.52 -8.60 -21.94
N PRO A 235 13.77 -9.16 -23.14
CA PRO A 235 14.88 -10.08 -23.35
C PRO A 235 16.20 -9.31 -23.24
N ARG A 236 16.95 -9.54 -22.16
CA ARG A 236 18.25 -8.89 -21.93
C ARG A 236 19.18 -9.14 -23.12
N LYS A 237 19.48 -8.09 -23.89
CA LYS A 237 20.76 -8.02 -24.64
C LYS A 237 21.87 -8.10 -23.61
N LYS A 238 22.75 -9.09 -23.74
CA LYS A 238 24.00 -9.21 -22.98
C LYS A 238 24.89 -8.00 -23.30
N SER A 239 24.76 -6.91 -22.55
CA SER A 239 25.82 -5.91 -22.43
C SER A 239 26.52 -6.13 -21.09
N ARG A 240 27.76 -6.60 -21.20
CA ARG A 240 28.77 -6.75 -20.17
C ARG A 240 28.91 -5.44 -19.38
N VAL A 241 28.31 -5.38 -18.20
CA VAL A 241 28.58 -4.34 -17.19
C VAL A 241 29.25 -5.04 -16.01
N LYS A 242 30.36 -4.45 -15.58
CA LYS A 242 31.27 -4.95 -14.55
C LYS A 242 30.55 -5.23 -13.24
N ASP A 243 30.88 -6.41 -12.73
CA ASP A 243 30.95 -6.83 -11.35
C ASP A 243 30.95 -5.68 -10.32
N GLU A 244 29.85 -5.55 -9.57
CA GLU A 244 29.85 -4.98 -8.22
C GLU A 244 29.24 -6.05 -7.31
N SER A 245 30.12 -6.72 -6.59
CA SER A 245 29.81 -7.67 -5.54
C SER A 245 29.02 -6.97 -4.43
N ILE A 246 27.73 -7.32 -4.31
CA ILE A 246 26.92 -6.97 -3.14
C ILE A 246 27.27 -8.01 -2.06
N VAL A 247 28.25 -7.68 -1.24
CA VAL A 247 28.50 -8.36 0.05
C VAL A 247 27.36 -7.96 0.98
N SER A 248 26.47 -8.90 1.28
CA SER A 248 25.46 -8.77 2.31
C SER A 248 26.04 -9.31 3.62
N ASP A 249 26.47 -8.42 4.51
CA ASP A 249 26.66 -8.74 5.93
C ASP A 249 25.31 -8.54 6.63
N ASP A 250 24.56 -9.64 6.75
CA ASP A 250 23.54 -9.85 7.77
C ASP A 250 23.80 -11.26 8.33
N LEU A 251 24.75 -11.34 9.27
CA LEU A 251 24.93 -12.50 10.13
C LEU A 251 23.85 -12.42 11.22
N GLU A 252 22.84 -13.28 11.10
CA GLU A 252 22.11 -13.76 12.28
C GLU A 252 22.95 -14.90 12.88
N ASP A 253 23.38 -14.72 14.11
CA ASP A 253 24.11 -15.72 14.89
C ASP A 253 23.30 -17.02 15.02
N GLY A 254 23.91 -18.10 14.57
CA GLY A 254 23.42 -19.46 14.66
C GLY A 254 24.57 -20.40 14.28
N ASP A 255 25.29 -20.82 15.30
CA ASP A 255 26.47 -21.70 15.25
C ASP A 255 26.21 -22.98 14.42
N CYS A 256 26.99 -23.18 13.35
CA CYS A 256 27.18 -24.49 12.76
C CYS A 256 28.55 -24.61 12.07
N ILE A 257 29.38 -25.45 12.67
CA ILE A 257 30.72 -25.82 12.23
C ILE A 257 30.68 -26.57 10.87
N GLY A 258 31.42 -26.03 9.89
CA GLY A 258 32.21 -26.78 8.91
C GLY A 258 31.50 -27.54 7.77
N THR A 259 31.55 -26.99 6.55
CA THR A 259 32.37 -27.50 5.42
C THR A 259 32.04 -26.73 4.13
N ALA A 260 33.08 -26.32 3.41
CA ALA A 260 33.01 -25.45 2.24
C ALA A 260 32.25 -26.09 1.05
N ARG A 261 31.29 -25.36 0.46
CA ARG A 261 30.77 -25.65 -0.89
C ARG A 261 30.13 -24.42 -1.55
N GLU A 262 30.73 -24.05 -2.68
CA GLU A 262 30.24 -23.30 -3.87
C GLU A 262 29.11 -22.25 -3.70
N GLU A 263 29.49 -21.00 -3.96
CA GLU A 263 28.60 -19.83 -4.07
C GLU A 263 27.60 -19.98 -5.22
N THR A 264 26.39 -20.45 -4.90
CA THR A 264 25.24 -20.33 -5.80
C THR A 264 24.60 -18.95 -5.59
N VAL A 265 24.60 -18.11 -6.63
CA VAL A 265 23.96 -16.79 -6.63
C VAL A 265 22.47 -16.93 -6.27
N LYS A 266 22.10 -16.60 -5.02
CA LYS A 266 20.73 -16.71 -4.52
C LYS A 266 19.81 -15.75 -5.28
N LYS A 267 18.89 -16.30 -6.08
CA LYS A 267 17.85 -15.54 -6.80
C LYS A 267 16.95 -14.81 -5.80
N ILE A 268 16.86 -13.48 -5.89
CA ILE A 268 16.02 -12.66 -4.99
C ILE A 268 14.56 -13.09 -5.12
N SER A 269 13.88 -13.26 -3.98
CA SER A 269 12.47 -13.66 -3.94
C SER A 269 11.54 -12.55 -4.46
N ARG A 270 10.44 -12.93 -5.14
CA ARG A 270 9.46 -11.99 -5.74
C ARG A 270 8.94 -10.96 -4.73
N GLY A 271 8.72 -11.36 -3.47
CA GLY A 271 8.26 -10.46 -2.40
C GLY A 271 9.28 -9.38 -2.02
N LYS A 272 10.58 -9.71 -2.01
CA LYS A 272 11.63 -8.71 -1.77
C LYS A 272 11.71 -7.67 -2.90
N VAL A 273 11.49 -8.11 -4.15
CA VAL A 273 11.42 -7.22 -5.32
C VAL A 273 10.21 -6.28 -5.23
N GLU A 274 9.04 -6.80 -4.88
CA GLU A 274 7.82 -6.01 -4.72
C GLU A 274 7.98 -4.94 -3.63
N LYS A 275 8.50 -5.31 -2.46
CA LYS A 275 8.77 -4.36 -1.36
C LYS A 275 9.70 -3.22 -1.79
N LYS A 276 10.80 -3.55 -2.48
CA LYS A 276 11.74 -2.53 -2.99
C LYS A 276 11.08 -1.62 -4.04
N ALA A 277 10.28 -2.18 -4.92
CA ALA A 277 9.59 -1.42 -5.97
C ALA A 277 8.56 -0.44 -5.40
N LYS A 278 7.79 -0.83 -4.37
CA LYS A 278 6.85 0.07 -3.67
C LYS A 278 7.56 1.28 -3.05
N ILE A 279 8.63 1.04 -2.30
CA ILE A 279 9.42 2.11 -1.66
C ILE A 279 10.02 3.04 -2.72
N GLN A 280 10.55 2.47 -3.81
CA GLN A 280 11.11 3.26 -4.90
C GLN A 280 10.03 4.09 -5.62
N LEU A 281 8.84 3.53 -5.82
CA LEU A 281 7.70 4.24 -6.40
C LEU A 281 7.31 5.45 -5.53
N LEU A 282 7.10 5.23 -4.23
CA LEU A 282 6.76 6.30 -3.30
C LEU A 282 7.84 7.39 -3.30
N ARG A 283 9.12 7.02 -3.22
CA ARG A 283 10.23 7.99 -3.28
C ARG A 283 10.23 8.80 -4.57
N SER A 284 9.90 8.19 -5.70
CA SER A 284 9.82 8.91 -6.98
C SER A 284 8.72 9.98 -6.97
N TRP A 285 7.62 9.76 -6.25
CA TRP A 285 6.57 10.75 -6.07
C TRP A 285 6.93 11.84 -5.06
N LEU A 286 7.82 11.57 -4.11
CA LEU A 286 8.23 12.54 -3.08
C LEU A 286 9.43 13.41 -3.48
N ASP A 287 10.29 12.94 -4.39
CA ASP A 287 11.51 13.65 -4.79
C ASP A 287 11.26 14.74 -5.86
N THR A 288 10.04 14.84 -6.38
CA THR A 288 9.64 15.91 -7.30
C THR A 288 9.40 17.23 -6.57
N LYS A 289 9.66 18.37 -7.26
CA LYS A 289 9.39 19.70 -6.70
C LYS A 289 7.93 19.87 -6.22
N ASN A 290 7.00 19.23 -6.94
CA ASN A 290 5.61 19.07 -6.55
C ASN A 290 5.36 17.57 -6.41
N PRO A 291 5.18 17.05 -5.19
CA PRO A 291 4.89 15.65 -4.98
C PRO A 291 3.56 15.26 -5.61
N SER A 292 3.57 14.28 -6.52
CA SER A 292 2.36 13.84 -7.22
C SER A 292 2.53 12.44 -7.79
N ILE A 293 1.42 11.83 -8.23
CA ILE A 293 1.47 10.56 -8.92
C ILE A 293 2.00 10.80 -10.35
N ILE A 294 3.23 10.34 -10.60
CA ILE A 294 3.80 10.33 -11.95
C ILE A 294 3.13 9.22 -12.77
N SER A 295 2.04 9.55 -13.47
CA SER A 295 1.28 8.59 -14.28
C SER A 295 1.58 8.73 -15.76
N ASN A 296 2.08 7.65 -16.38
CA ASN A 296 1.74 7.39 -17.78
C ASN A 296 0.27 6.93 -17.82
N PRO A 297 -0.53 7.32 -18.83
CA PRO A 297 -1.88 6.80 -18.98
C PRO A 297 -1.83 5.28 -18.98
N ASN A 298 -2.67 4.66 -18.16
CA ASN A 298 -2.78 3.20 -18.15
C ASN A 298 -3.24 2.71 -19.53
N LYS A 299 -3.25 1.39 -19.74
CA LYS A 299 -3.72 0.78 -21.01
C LYS A 299 -5.18 1.16 -21.38
N PHE A 300 -5.91 1.78 -20.46
CA PHE A 300 -7.28 2.24 -20.60
C PHE A 300 -7.40 3.78 -20.71
N GLY A 301 -6.29 4.48 -20.97
CA GLY A 301 -6.26 5.92 -21.19
C GLY A 301 -6.63 6.73 -19.95
N VAL A 302 -6.46 6.18 -18.75
CA VAL A 302 -6.67 6.89 -17.48
C VAL A 302 -5.32 7.24 -16.89
N ALA A 303 -5.04 8.54 -16.79
CA ALA A 303 -3.91 9.08 -16.06
C ALA A 303 -4.46 9.79 -14.82
N PRO A 304 -4.40 9.17 -13.64
CA PRO A 304 -4.85 9.82 -12.43
C PRO A 304 -3.87 10.95 -12.08
N ASP A 305 -4.35 12.18 -12.19
CA ASP A 305 -3.62 13.37 -11.73
C ASP A 305 -3.97 13.63 -10.26
N VAL A 306 -3.02 13.33 -9.36
CA VAL A 306 -3.19 13.46 -7.91
C VAL A 306 -1.95 14.10 -7.33
N ASP A 307 -2.14 15.27 -6.74
CA ASP A 307 -1.09 16.04 -6.08
C ASP A 307 -1.09 15.75 -4.57
N PHE A 308 0.10 15.66 -4.00
CA PHE A 308 0.31 15.42 -2.58
C PHE A 308 0.81 16.69 -1.89
N ARG A 309 0.16 17.03 -0.77
CA ARG A 309 0.64 18.03 0.19
C ARG A 309 0.84 17.37 1.54
N PHE A 310 1.78 17.90 2.31
CA PHE A 310 2.11 17.39 3.64
C PHE A 310 2.04 18.53 4.65
N SER A 311 1.24 18.34 5.69
CA SER A 311 1.11 19.26 6.81
C SER A 311 1.28 18.49 8.13
N GLY A 312 1.43 19.22 9.23
CA GLY A 312 1.65 18.64 10.55
C GLY A 312 2.82 17.65 10.56
N GLU A 313 2.57 16.49 11.16
CA GLU A 313 3.59 15.44 11.36
C GLU A 313 3.92 14.68 10.08
N ALA A 314 2.99 14.64 9.12
CA ALA A 314 3.24 13.97 7.85
C ALA A 314 4.37 14.65 7.05
N SER A 315 4.60 15.95 7.26
CA SER A 315 5.71 16.69 6.65
C SER A 315 7.06 16.16 7.13
N THR A 316 7.20 15.90 8.43
CA THR A 316 8.42 15.33 9.01
C THR A 316 8.70 13.93 8.46
N THR A 317 7.68 13.07 8.41
CA THR A 317 7.81 11.71 7.87
C THR A 317 8.20 11.75 6.39
N SER A 318 7.55 12.61 5.58
CA SER A 318 7.86 12.79 4.16
C SER A 318 9.31 13.23 3.94
N GLN A 319 9.77 14.26 4.67
CA GLN A 319 11.16 14.74 4.59
C GLN A 319 12.17 13.67 4.98
N ALA A 320 11.91 12.91 6.04
CA ALA A 320 12.79 11.85 6.49
C ALA A 320 12.88 10.70 5.47
N LEU A 321 11.78 10.36 4.79
CA LEU A 321 11.76 9.36 3.72
C LEU A 321 12.57 9.78 2.48
N VAL A 322 12.49 11.07 2.10
CA VAL A 322 13.31 11.64 1.02
C VAL A 322 14.79 11.65 1.41
N ALA A 323 15.10 12.07 2.64
CA ALA A 323 16.48 12.10 3.15
C ALA A 323 17.10 10.68 3.22
N ALA A 324 16.33 9.68 3.64
CA ALA A 324 16.74 8.28 3.66
C ALA A 324 17.08 7.72 2.28
N GLY A 325 16.50 8.29 1.20
CA GLY A 325 16.84 7.92 -0.17
C GLY A 325 18.16 8.51 -0.68
N LYS A 326 18.62 9.64 -0.12
CA LYS A 326 19.79 10.41 -0.60
C LYS A 326 21.11 10.00 0.06
N LYS A 327 21.07 9.41 1.26
CA LYS A 327 22.28 8.90 1.93
C LYS A 327 22.76 7.59 1.28
N LYS A 328 23.85 7.66 0.51
CA LYS A 328 24.69 6.49 0.24
C LYS A 328 25.38 6.10 1.55
N THR A 329 25.11 4.87 1.99
CA THR A 329 25.89 4.04 2.94
C THR A 329 27.23 4.62 3.42
N THR A 330 27.23 5.56 4.36
CA THR A 330 28.37 5.83 5.26
C THR A 330 27.83 6.49 6.54
N GLY A 331 27.63 5.68 7.57
CA GLY A 331 27.27 6.14 8.92
C GLY A 331 25.97 5.53 9.44
N LYS A 332 26.06 4.73 10.51
CA LYS A 332 24.96 4.20 11.33
C LYS A 332 24.23 5.32 12.10
N GLY A 333 23.85 6.41 11.44
CA GLY A 333 22.97 7.42 12.05
C GLY A 333 21.52 6.96 11.93
N ALA A 334 20.81 6.79 13.05
CA ALA A 334 19.39 6.49 13.04
C ALA A 334 18.63 7.61 12.31
N ILE A 335 17.83 7.26 11.29
CA ILE A 335 16.87 8.19 10.69
C ILE A 335 15.56 7.93 11.41
N THR A 336 15.12 8.86 12.23
CA THR A 336 13.93 8.71 13.07
C THR A 336 12.80 9.61 12.61
N ASP A 337 11.56 9.19 12.80
CA ASP A 337 10.41 10.10 12.68
C ASP A 337 10.29 11.03 13.91
N PHE A 338 9.20 11.80 13.99
CA PHE A 338 8.90 12.69 15.12
C PHE A 338 8.87 11.98 16.48
N ASN A 339 8.58 10.68 16.50
CA ASN A 339 8.51 9.85 17.71
C ASN A 339 9.82 9.10 17.99
N GLY A 340 10.90 9.37 17.25
CA GLY A 340 12.16 8.65 17.43
C GLY A 340 12.17 7.26 16.78
N VAL A 341 11.18 6.92 15.95
CA VAL A 341 11.04 5.58 15.36
C VAL A 341 11.95 5.43 14.15
N ASP A 342 12.78 4.39 14.16
CA ASP A 342 13.71 4.08 13.07
C ASP A 342 12.98 3.85 11.74
N LEU A 343 13.11 4.82 10.84
CA LEU A 343 12.56 4.83 9.49
C LEU A 343 13.39 3.98 8.52
N ARG A 344 14.40 3.22 8.96
CA ARG A 344 15.04 2.20 8.10
C ARG A 344 14.06 1.07 7.70
N LYS A 345 12.95 0.90 8.44
CA LYS A 345 11.81 0.02 8.12
C LYS A 345 10.67 0.82 7.45
N VAL A 346 10.97 1.39 6.28
CA VAL A 346 10.08 2.26 5.48
C VAL A 346 8.83 1.54 4.94
N ASP A 347 8.80 0.20 4.91
CA ASP A 347 7.73 -0.52 4.23
C ASP A 347 6.35 -0.32 4.87
N ASP A 348 6.26 -0.37 6.20
CA ASP A 348 4.97 -0.24 6.89
C ASP A 348 4.33 1.14 6.62
N VAL A 349 5.13 2.22 6.69
CA VAL A 349 4.67 3.58 6.35
C VAL A 349 4.40 3.76 4.85
N THR A 350 5.07 2.99 4.00
CA THR A 350 4.82 3.02 2.54
C THR A 350 3.47 2.39 2.22
N ASP A 351 3.14 1.26 2.85
CA ASP A 351 1.94 0.50 2.53
C ASP A 351 0.66 1.25 2.92
N CYS A 352 0.61 1.89 4.09
CA CYS A 352 -0.55 2.71 4.47
C CYS A 352 -0.76 3.92 3.54
N PHE A 353 0.32 4.56 3.07
CA PHE A 353 0.27 5.66 2.10
C PHE A 353 -0.22 5.18 0.73
N LEU A 354 0.39 4.12 0.19
CA LEU A 354 0.04 3.58 -1.12
C LEU A 354 -1.40 3.05 -1.15
N GLN A 355 -1.89 2.54 -0.02
CA GLN A 355 -3.29 2.16 0.16
C GLN A 355 -4.24 3.36 0.08
N ALA A 356 -3.94 4.46 0.78
CA ALA A 356 -4.74 5.69 0.73
C ALA A 356 -4.76 6.27 -0.70
N ALA A 357 -3.59 6.40 -1.33
CA ALA A 357 -3.47 6.89 -2.70
C ALA A 357 -4.22 5.98 -3.69
N ALA A 358 -4.13 4.65 -3.54
CA ALA A 358 -4.84 3.70 -4.39
C ALA A 358 -6.35 3.91 -4.32
N TRP A 359 -6.89 4.16 -3.13
CA TRP A 359 -8.32 4.37 -2.93
C TRP A 359 -8.85 5.57 -3.72
N VAL A 360 -8.13 6.69 -3.67
CA VAL A 360 -8.47 7.92 -4.41
C VAL A 360 -8.37 7.69 -5.92
N VAL A 361 -7.30 7.04 -6.35
CA VAL A 361 -7.10 6.73 -7.77
C VAL A 361 -8.16 5.76 -8.30
N TRP A 362 -8.53 4.74 -7.52
CA TRP A 362 -9.60 3.82 -7.88
C TRP A 362 -10.93 4.53 -8.05
N GLU A 363 -11.23 5.52 -7.21
CA GLU A 363 -12.44 6.34 -7.35
C GLU A 363 -12.40 7.20 -8.63
N LYS A 364 -11.28 7.86 -8.93
CA LYS A 364 -11.13 8.62 -10.19
C LYS A 364 -11.30 7.70 -11.41
N ASN A 365 -10.65 6.54 -11.39
CA ASN A 365 -10.76 5.55 -12.45
C ASN A 365 -12.21 5.07 -12.60
N ARG A 366 -12.89 4.78 -11.49
CA ARG A 366 -14.30 4.37 -11.48
C ARG A 366 -15.19 5.43 -12.11
N HIS A 367 -15.02 6.70 -11.74
CA HIS A 367 -15.81 7.80 -12.30
C HIS A 367 -15.63 7.92 -13.82
N HIS A 368 -14.39 7.89 -14.31
CA HIS A 368 -14.08 7.94 -15.74
C HIS A 368 -14.62 6.73 -16.51
N LEU A 369 -14.48 5.54 -15.94
CA LEU A 369 -14.96 4.29 -16.54
C LEU A 369 -16.49 4.22 -16.57
N LEU A 370 -17.18 4.73 -15.54
CA LEU A 370 -18.64 4.76 -15.47
C LEU A 370 -19.25 5.56 -16.64
N GLN A 371 -18.62 6.66 -17.05
CA GLN A 371 -19.10 7.50 -18.14
C GLN A 371 -19.01 6.82 -19.52
N LYS A 372 -18.06 5.90 -19.68
CA LYS A 372 -17.81 5.19 -20.94
C LYS A 372 -18.46 3.80 -21.00
N TRP A 373 -19.09 3.38 -19.90
CA TRP A 373 -19.68 2.05 -19.77
C TRP A 373 -21.15 2.07 -20.16
N ASP A 374 -21.51 1.43 -21.28
CA ASP A 374 -22.90 1.32 -21.75
C ASP A 374 -23.67 0.16 -21.11
N GLY A 375 -23.07 -0.55 -20.14
CA GLY A 375 -23.65 -1.73 -19.49
C GLY A 375 -23.24 -3.08 -20.10
N LYS A 376 -22.73 -3.10 -21.33
CA LYS A 376 -22.35 -4.35 -22.05
C LYS A 376 -21.04 -4.26 -22.84
N SER A 377 -20.58 -3.05 -23.16
CA SER A 377 -19.37 -2.71 -23.90
C SER A 377 -18.78 -1.37 -23.42
N PHE A 378 -17.53 -1.15 -23.81
CA PHE A 378 -16.86 0.15 -23.67
C PHE A 378 -16.79 0.79 -25.05
N GLU A 379 -17.22 2.04 -25.19
CA GLU A 379 -16.98 2.80 -26.42
C GLU A 379 -15.46 3.03 -26.60
N GLY A 380 -14.90 2.58 -27.74
CA GLY A 380 -13.52 2.91 -28.16
C GLY A 380 -12.40 1.97 -27.73
N PHE A 381 -12.65 0.85 -27.04
CA PHE A 381 -11.59 -0.07 -26.58
C PHE A 381 -11.48 -1.41 -27.33
N ASP A 382 -12.45 -1.72 -28.21
CA ASP A 382 -12.45 -2.95 -29.03
C ASP A 382 -11.93 -2.75 -30.46
N GLU A 383 -11.41 -1.56 -30.81
CA GLU A 383 -10.72 -1.41 -32.11
C GLU A 383 -9.35 -2.11 -32.06
N PRO A 384 -9.09 -3.14 -32.89
CA PRO A 384 -7.76 -3.69 -33.02
C PRO A 384 -6.84 -2.58 -33.52
N VAL A 385 -5.78 -2.28 -32.76
CA VAL A 385 -4.67 -1.45 -33.23
C VAL A 385 -4.18 -2.07 -34.53
N LYS A 386 -4.56 -1.48 -35.66
CA LYS A 386 -4.05 -1.90 -36.97
C LYS A 386 -2.53 -1.78 -36.91
N PRO A 387 -1.77 -2.86 -37.15
CA PRO A 387 -0.32 -2.75 -37.18
C PRO A 387 0.04 -1.68 -38.21
N LYS A 388 0.82 -0.67 -37.79
CA LYS A 388 1.36 0.35 -38.70
C LYS A 388 2.02 -0.40 -39.85
N ALA A 389 1.48 -0.24 -41.06
CA ALA A 389 2.01 -0.85 -42.26
C ALA A 389 3.50 -0.51 -42.36
N THR A 390 4.36 -1.49 -42.08
CA THR A 390 5.78 -1.39 -42.35
C THR A 390 5.92 -1.22 -43.86
N LYS A 391 6.39 -0.05 -44.30
CA LYS A 391 6.75 0.21 -45.70
C LYS A 391 7.64 -0.94 -46.18
N ALA A 392 7.11 -1.76 -47.09
CA ALA A 392 7.89 -2.79 -47.76
C ALA A 392 9.06 -2.10 -48.47
N LYS A 393 10.28 -2.51 -48.13
CA LYS A 393 11.49 -2.12 -48.88
C LYS A 393 11.33 -2.63 -50.31
N ALA A 394 11.35 -1.71 -51.26
CA ALA A 394 11.40 -2.00 -52.69
C ALA A 394 12.55 -2.97 -53.00
N ALA A 395 12.21 -4.07 -53.67
CA ALA A 395 13.17 -5.03 -54.19
C ALA A 395 14.09 -4.34 -55.21
N ARG A 396 15.39 -4.45 -54.98
CA ARG A 396 16.45 -3.97 -55.86
C ARG A 396 16.59 -4.97 -57.02
N SER A 397 16.52 -4.52 -58.27
CA SER A 397 16.60 -5.40 -59.45
C SER A 397 18.00 -6.03 -59.62
N PRO A 398 18.11 -7.19 -60.30
CA PRO A 398 19.38 -7.87 -60.51
C PRO A 398 20.21 -7.17 -61.60
N ARG A 399 21.46 -6.87 -61.26
CA ARG A 399 22.48 -6.29 -62.14
C ARG A 399 22.98 -7.37 -63.12
N THR A 400 22.75 -7.17 -64.42
CA THR A 400 23.27 -8.01 -65.50
C THR A 400 24.80 -7.97 -65.54
N LYS A 401 25.44 -9.14 -65.49
CA LYS A 401 26.87 -9.30 -65.78
C LYS A 401 27.07 -9.24 -67.29
N LYS A 402 27.73 -8.19 -67.79
CA LYS A 402 28.33 -8.15 -69.13
C LYS A 402 29.58 -9.02 -69.12
N ALA A 403 29.59 -10.08 -69.92
CA ALA A 403 30.80 -10.77 -70.34
C ALA A 403 31.61 -9.85 -71.24
N ARG A 404 32.93 -9.83 -71.06
CA ARG A 404 33.87 -9.21 -72.00
C ARG A 404 34.72 -10.36 -72.55
N ALA A 405 34.72 -10.46 -73.88
CA ALA A 405 35.67 -11.24 -74.66
C ALA A 405 37.08 -10.68 -74.50
#